data_AF-I1CLB6-F1
#
_entry.id   AF-I1CLB6-F1
#
_cell.length_a   1.000
_cell.length_b   1.000
_cell.length_c   1.000
_cell.angle_alpha   90.00
_cell.angle_beta   90.00
_cell.angle_gamma   90.00
#
_symmetry.space_group_name_H-M   'P 1'
#
loop_
_entity.id
_entity.type
_entity.pdbx_description
1 polymer ?
#
loop_
_entity_poly.entity_id
_entity_poly.type
_entity_poly.pdbx_seq_one_letter_code
_entity_poly.pdbx_strand_id
1 'polypeptide(L)'
;MTKRDDKLLVFKKLCLALSQQEPYRVPTVGTPRRGAVAAILRWHGPHEASEGHKPRSITEFFEQDWLKEGGQAEILFMQRATRKGDRWSGHVAFPGGKDEPGESDEDTVCREVLEEIGIDLKSEDYLQLGQLDEREIASIKDNRLLMILVPFVYLQLTPNSPPFQLQTSEVASVRCKSTG
;
A
#
# COMPACT_ATOMS: atom_id res chain seq x y z
N MET A 1 -28.87 12.42 -0.68
CA MET A 1 -27.43 12.13 -0.54
C MET A 1 -26.65 13.22 -1.23
N THR A 2 -25.66 13.78 -0.55
CA THR A 2 -24.79 14.80 -1.13
C THR A 2 -23.63 14.13 -1.86
N LYS A 3 -23.00 14.81 -2.84
CA LYS A 3 -21.81 14.32 -3.56
C LYS A 3 -20.64 13.90 -2.63
N ARG A 4 -20.65 14.32 -1.36
CA ARG A 4 -19.69 13.94 -0.31
C ARG A 4 -19.96 12.54 0.24
N ASP A 5 -21.22 12.25 0.56
CA ASP A 5 -21.66 10.94 1.06
C ASP A 5 -21.35 9.84 0.04
N ASP A 6 -21.43 10.17 -1.25
CA ASP A 6 -21.15 9.26 -2.35
C ASP A 6 -19.67 8.81 -2.37
N LYS A 7 -18.72 9.70 -2.09
CA LYS A 7 -17.27 9.37 -2.10
C LYS A 7 -16.90 8.41 -0.97
N LEU A 8 -17.35 8.69 0.25
CA LEU A 8 -17.07 7.85 1.40
C LEU A 8 -17.73 6.48 1.24
N LEU A 9 -18.94 6.44 0.67
CA LEU A 9 -19.62 5.19 0.35
C LEU A 9 -18.87 4.37 -0.71
N VAL A 10 -18.35 4.99 -1.77
CA VAL A 10 -17.52 4.32 -2.77
C VAL A 10 -16.24 3.77 -2.14
N PHE A 11 -15.56 4.57 -1.30
CA PHE A 11 -14.35 4.13 -0.60
C PHE A 11 -14.64 2.95 0.34
N LYS A 12 -15.77 2.98 1.06
CA LYS A 12 -16.24 1.86 1.89
C LYS A 12 -16.46 0.59 1.09
N LYS A 13 -17.15 0.69 -0.05
CA LYS A 13 -17.36 -0.46 -0.94
C LYS A 13 -16.05 -1.02 -1.46
N LEU A 14 -15.09 -0.16 -1.83
CA LEU A 14 -13.77 -0.58 -2.26
C LEU A 14 -13.04 -1.36 -1.16
N CYS A 15 -12.98 -0.82 0.07
CA CYS A 15 -12.29 -1.47 1.17
C CYS A 15 -12.90 -2.85 1.50
N LEU A 16 -14.24 -2.94 1.51
CA LEU A 16 -14.95 -4.20 1.73
C LEU A 16 -14.73 -5.21 0.60
N ALA A 17 -14.70 -4.76 -0.65
CA ALA A 17 -14.45 -5.63 -1.80
C ALA A 17 -13.02 -6.19 -1.76
N LEU A 18 -12.03 -5.33 -1.47
CA LEU A 18 -10.64 -5.72 -1.30
C LEU A 18 -10.44 -6.70 -0.14
N SER A 19 -11.23 -6.58 0.93
CA SER A 19 -11.14 -7.49 2.08
C SER A 19 -11.80 -8.85 1.89
N GLN A 20 -12.55 -9.02 0.81
CA GLN A 20 -13.24 -10.26 0.47
C GLN A 20 -12.65 -10.90 -0.80
N GLN A 21 -11.72 -10.22 -1.46
CA GLN A 21 -11.12 -10.72 -2.70
C GLN A 21 -10.15 -11.87 -2.39
N GLU A 22 -10.35 -12.99 -3.09
CA GLU A 22 -9.32 -14.02 -3.21
C GLU A 22 -8.40 -13.65 -4.39
N PRO A 23 -7.11 -13.36 -4.15
CA PRO A 23 -6.18 -12.99 -5.21
C PRO A 23 -5.86 -14.20 -6.10
N TYR A 24 -5.74 -13.98 -7.40
CA TYR A 24 -5.12 -14.97 -8.26
C TYR A 24 -3.67 -15.19 -7.84
N ARG A 25 -3.30 -16.46 -7.61
CA ARG A 25 -1.93 -16.90 -7.32
C ARG A 25 -1.31 -17.47 -8.58
N VAL A 26 -0.13 -16.99 -8.95
CA VAL A 26 0.61 -17.52 -10.11
C VAL A 26 1.06 -18.94 -9.75
N PRO A 27 0.68 -19.97 -10.54
CA PRO A 27 1.19 -21.32 -10.31
C PRO A 27 2.69 -21.38 -10.58
N THR A 28 3.48 -21.73 -9.57
CA THR A 28 4.95 -21.74 -9.69
C THR A 28 5.53 -23.15 -9.72
N VAL A 29 6.48 -23.39 -10.60
CA VAL A 29 7.38 -24.55 -10.53
C VAL A 29 8.69 -24.10 -9.88
N GLY A 30 9.07 -24.73 -8.76
CA GLY A 30 10.23 -24.33 -7.97
C GLY A 30 9.95 -23.13 -7.05
N THR A 31 11.01 -22.42 -6.67
CA THR A 31 10.95 -21.24 -5.77
C THR A 31 11.41 -19.99 -6.52
N PRO A 32 10.59 -19.43 -7.43
CA PRO A 32 10.96 -18.21 -8.11
C PRO A 32 11.12 -17.08 -7.10
N ARG A 33 12.00 -16.12 -7.40
CA ARG A 33 12.12 -14.89 -6.60
C ARG A 33 10.78 -14.16 -6.56
N ARG A 34 10.45 -13.58 -5.41
CA ARG A 34 9.21 -12.83 -5.21
C ARG A 34 9.53 -11.38 -4.89
N GLY A 35 8.60 -10.50 -5.21
CA GLY A 35 8.68 -9.09 -4.84
C GLY A 35 7.36 -8.65 -4.28
N ALA A 36 7.33 -8.17 -3.04
CA ALA A 36 6.12 -7.75 -2.37
C ALA A 36 6.05 -6.23 -2.30
N VAL A 37 4.87 -5.66 -2.60
CA VAL A 37 4.66 -4.20 -2.63
C VAL A 37 3.37 -3.82 -1.92
N ALA A 38 3.34 -2.63 -1.32
CA ALA A 38 2.17 -2.13 -0.59
C ALA A 38 1.46 -0.99 -1.32
N ALA A 39 0.20 -1.21 -1.68
CA ALA A 39 -0.76 -0.15 -1.95
C ALA A 39 -1.37 0.32 -0.62
N ILE A 40 -0.97 1.50 -0.14
CA ILE A 40 -1.48 2.04 1.13
C ILE A 40 -2.57 3.06 0.84
N LEU A 41 -3.81 2.73 1.21
CA LEU A 41 -4.99 3.57 1.09
C LEU A 41 -5.18 4.40 2.36
N ARG A 42 -5.67 5.64 2.21
CA ARG A 42 -6.12 6.47 3.34
C ARG A 42 -7.33 7.31 2.96
N TRP A 43 -8.07 7.76 3.96
CA TRP A 43 -9.02 8.85 3.80
C TRP A 43 -8.38 10.15 4.29
N HIS A 44 -8.24 11.13 3.41
CA HIS A 44 -7.71 12.44 3.76
C HIS A 44 -8.87 13.41 4.04
N GLY A 45 -9.02 13.78 5.31
CA GLY A 45 -9.99 14.79 5.75
C GLY A 45 -9.49 16.24 5.53
N PRO A 46 -10.38 17.24 5.52
CA PRO A 46 -10.01 18.65 5.31
C PRO A 46 -9.20 19.27 6.45
N HIS A 47 -9.19 18.64 7.62
CA HIS A 47 -8.51 19.11 8.82
C HIS A 47 -7.76 17.96 9.49
N GLU A 48 -6.68 18.28 10.20
CA GLU A 48 -6.06 17.34 11.13
C GLU A 48 -7.07 17.03 12.24
N ALA A 49 -7.57 15.80 12.26
CA ALA A 49 -8.45 15.35 13.32
C ALA A 49 -7.62 14.89 14.52
N SER A 50 -8.14 15.11 15.73
CA SER A 50 -7.56 14.56 16.95
C SER A 50 -7.66 13.03 16.93
N GLU A 51 -6.60 12.35 17.34
CA GLU A 51 -6.62 10.90 17.51
C GLU A 51 -7.67 10.51 18.56
N GLY A 52 -8.67 9.75 18.12
CA GLY A 52 -9.67 9.12 18.97
C GLY A 52 -9.35 7.65 19.23
N HIS A 53 -10.38 6.84 19.43
CA HIS A 53 -10.22 5.39 19.50
C HIS A 53 -9.73 4.84 18.15
N LYS A 54 -8.62 4.08 18.15
CA LYS A 54 -8.10 3.45 16.93
C LYS A 54 -9.02 2.29 16.53
N PRO A 55 -9.67 2.35 15.35
CA PRO A 55 -10.53 1.26 14.91
C PRO A 55 -9.68 0.02 14.62
N ARG A 56 -10.24 -1.16 14.84
CA ARG A 56 -9.56 -2.46 14.60
C ARG A 56 -10.17 -3.25 13.45
N SER A 57 -11.22 -2.71 12.83
CA SER A 57 -11.92 -3.33 11.72
C SER A 57 -12.38 -2.29 10.69
N ILE A 58 -12.67 -2.74 9.47
CA ILE A 58 -13.25 -1.88 8.42
C ILE A 58 -14.55 -1.24 8.90
N THR A 59 -15.37 -1.98 9.64
CA THR A 59 -16.63 -1.49 10.19
C THR A 59 -16.39 -0.33 11.17
N GLU A 60 -15.54 -0.55 12.19
CA GLU A 60 -15.20 0.49 13.18
C GLU A 60 -14.53 1.70 12.54
N PHE A 61 -13.72 1.48 11.49
CA PHE A 61 -13.10 2.58 10.74
C PHE A 61 -14.17 3.48 10.12
N PHE A 62 -15.16 2.91 9.42
CA PHE A 62 -16.23 3.71 8.80
C PHE A 62 -17.26 4.29 9.79
N GLU A 63 -17.16 3.99 11.08
CA GLU A 63 -17.95 4.60 12.14
C GLU A 63 -17.33 5.88 12.71
N GLN A 64 -16.02 6.10 12.48
CA GLN A 64 -15.27 7.24 12.99
C GLN A 64 -15.87 8.58 12.55
N ASP A 65 -15.98 9.53 13.48
CA ASP A 65 -16.65 10.80 13.23
C ASP A 65 -15.88 11.69 12.24
N TRP A 66 -14.55 11.67 12.28
CA TRP A 66 -13.70 12.48 11.39
C TRP A 66 -13.86 12.12 9.90
N LEU A 67 -14.34 10.91 9.57
CA LEU A 67 -14.67 10.54 8.18
C LEU A 67 -15.90 11.29 7.65
N LYS A 68 -16.82 11.68 8.54
CA LYS A 68 -18.10 12.33 8.20
C LYS A 68 -17.94 13.81 7.90
N GLU A 69 -16.81 14.42 8.30
CA GLU A 69 -16.49 15.84 8.06
C GLU A 69 -16.15 16.13 6.59
N GLY A 70 -15.97 15.09 5.78
CA GLY A 70 -15.63 15.16 4.37
C GLY A 70 -14.19 14.75 4.11
N GLY A 71 -13.82 14.65 2.84
CA GLY A 71 -12.49 14.23 2.44
C GLY A 71 -12.46 13.50 1.11
N GLN A 72 -11.35 12.81 0.87
CA GLN A 72 -11.13 12.02 -0.32
C GLN A 72 -10.26 10.81 -0.04
N ALA A 73 -10.51 9.73 -0.76
CA ALA A 73 -9.62 8.58 -0.77
C ALA A 73 -8.31 8.95 -1.49
N GLU A 74 -7.19 8.55 -0.89
CA GLU A 74 -5.86 8.71 -1.45
C GLU A 74 -5.09 7.39 -1.38
N ILE A 75 -4.14 7.24 -2.29
CA ILE A 75 -3.18 6.14 -2.29
C ILE A 75 -1.76 6.69 -2.23
N LEU A 76 -0.90 6.04 -1.45
CA LEU A 76 0.50 6.41 -1.29
C LEU A 76 1.35 5.88 -2.45
N PHE A 77 2.16 6.75 -3.03
CA PHE A 77 3.22 6.41 -3.97
C PHE A 77 4.56 6.90 -3.45
N MET A 78 5.63 6.21 -3.85
CA MET A 78 6.99 6.68 -3.71
C MET A 78 7.62 6.98 -5.08
N GLN A 79 8.61 7.85 -5.09
CA GLN A 79 9.52 8.05 -6.20
C GLN A 79 10.86 7.42 -5.86
N ARG A 80 11.33 6.49 -6.70
CA ARG A 80 12.63 5.84 -6.52
C ARG A 80 13.77 6.84 -6.69
N ALA A 81 14.80 6.74 -5.85
CA ALA A 81 16.03 7.49 -5.99
C ALA A 81 16.72 7.20 -7.32
N THR A 82 17.53 8.15 -7.80
CA THR A 82 18.28 7.97 -9.05
C THR A 82 19.60 7.26 -8.74
N ARG A 83 19.82 6.10 -9.36
CA ARG A 83 21.05 5.31 -9.20
C ARG A 83 21.63 4.97 -10.58
N LYS A 84 22.94 5.17 -10.75
CA LYS A 84 23.63 4.83 -12.01
C LYS A 84 23.50 3.33 -12.27
N GLY A 85 22.82 2.95 -13.36
CA GLY A 85 22.60 1.55 -13.74
C GLY A 85 21.28 0.95 -13.27
N ASP A 86 20.47 1.66 -12.47
CA ASP A 86 19.10 1.25 -12.17
C ASP A 86 18.15 1.71 -13.28
N ARG A 87 17.54 0.75 -13.98
CA ARG A 87 16.58 0.97 -15.06
C ARG A 87 15.28 1.64 -14.59
N TRP A 88 15.03 1.66 -13.29
CA TRP A 88 13.83 2.22 -12.67
C TRP A 88 14.09 3.50 -11.87
N SER A 89 15.24 4.13 -12.09
CA SER A 89 15.59 5.41 -11.46
C SER A 89 14.52 6.47 -11.68
N GLY A 90 14.04 7.10 -10.60
CA GLY A 90 13.06 8.19 -10.68
C GLY A 90 11.62 7.75 -10.97
N HIS A 91 11.35 6.45 -11.10
CA HIS A 91 10.00 5.94 -11.37
C HIS A 91 9.09 6.08 -10.16
N VAL A 92 7.80 6.29 -10.44
CA VAL A 92 6.73 6.16 -9.45
C VAL A 92 6.50 4.68 -9.19
N ALA A 93 6.49 4.30 -7.93
CA ALA A 93 6.33 2.93 -7.47
C ALA A 93 5.50 2.88 -6.18
N PHE A 94 5.01 1.68 -5.85
CA PHE A 94 4.62 1.35 -4.49
C PHE A 94 5.87 1.01 -3.68
N PRO A 95 5.91 1.33 -2.37
CA PRO A 95 6.98 0.86 -1.50
C PRO A 95 6.95 -0.67 -1.39
N GLY A 96 8.12 -1.26 -1.25
CA GLY A 96 8.30 -2.71 -1.27
C GLY A 96 9.54 -3.14 -2.05
N GLY A 97 9.85 -4.43 -1.97
CA GLY A 97 11.08 -4.97 -2.49
C GLY A 97 11.05 -6.48 -2.64
N LYS A 98 12.21 -7.11 -2.55
CA LYS A 98 12.39 -8.54 -2.86
C LYS A 98 12.37 -9.35 -1.57
N ASP A 99 11.91 -10.59 -1.69
CA ASP A 99 11.97 -11.56 -0.61
C ASP A 99 13.41 -11.91 -0.21
N GLU A 100 13.62 -12.07 1.10
CA GLU A 100 14.80 -12.73 1.65
C GLU A 100 14.58 -14.25 1.83
N PRO A 101 15.64 -15.07 1.85
CA PRO A 101 15.49 -16.52 2.02
C PRO A 101 14.73 -16.89 3.30
N GLY A 102 13.57 -17.52 3.14
CA GLY A 102 12.73 -17.98 4.26
C GLY A 102 11.73 -16.93 4.77
N GLU A 103 11.67 -15.75 4.15
CA GLU A 103 10.72 -14.69 4.46
C GLU A 103 9.35 -14.99 3.80
N SER A 104 8.25 -14.63 4.48
CA SER A 104 6.93 -14.63 3.86
C SER A 104 6.73 -13.37 3.00
N ASP A 105 5.82 -13.40 2.02
CA ASP A 105 5.53 -12.19 1.22
C ASP A 105 5.03 -11.02 2.09
N GLU A 106 4.31 -11.32 3.18
CA GLU A 106 3.81 -10.32 4.12
C GLU A 106 4.92 -9.73 4.99
N ASP A 107 5.85 -10.56 5.47
CA ASP A 107 7.03 -10.08 6.18
C ASP A 107 7.92 -9.23 5.28
N THR A 108 8.07 -9.63 4.01
CA THR A 108 8.82 -8.90 2.99
C THR A 108 8.27 -7.49 2.81
N VAL A 109 6.96 -7.34 2.57
CA VAL A 109 6.38 -6.01 2.37
C VAL A 109 6.45 -5.15 3.64
N CYS A 110 6.26 -5.75 4.82
CA CYS A 110 6.36 -5.02 6.08
C CYS A 110 7.78 -4.51 6.34
N ARG A 111 8.80 -5.34 6.13
CA ARG A 111 10.21 -4.97 6.27
C ARG A 111 10.58 -3.86 5.28
N GLU A 112 10.29 -4.06 4.00
CA GLU A 112 10.65 -3.11 2.94
C GLU A 112 9.97 -1.75 3.15
N VAL A 113 8.68 -1.72 3.50
CA VAL A 113 7.97 -0.46 3.77
C VAL A 113 8.52 0.26 5.00
N LEU A 114 8.90 -0.48 6.04
CA LEU A 114 9.55 0.10 7.21
C LEU A 114 10.93 0.66 6.87
N GLU A 115 11.74 -0.07 6.11
CA GLU A 115 13.09 0.35 5.69
C GLU A 115 13.05 1.56 4.75
N GLU A 116 12.19 1.53 3.73
CA GLU A 116 12.15 2.53 2.66
C GLU A 116 11.55 3.87 3.12
N ILE A 117 10.46 3.82 3.91
CA ILE A 117 9.66 5.01 4.24
C ILE A 117 9.34 5.17 5.74
N GLY A 118 9.79 4.27 6.60
CA GLY A 118 9.62 4.38 8.06
C GLY A 118 8.21 4.06 8.56
N ILE A 119 7.37 3.41 7.74
CA ILE A 119 6.01 3.06 8.12
C ILE A 119 5.96 1.62 8.62
N ASP A 120 5.51 1.43 9.87
CA ASP A 120 5.24 0.11 10.44
C ASP A 120 3.82 -0.35 10.11
N LEU A 121 3.70 -1.19 9.07
CA LEU A 121 2.43 -1.78 8.64
C LEU A 121 1.83 -2.77 9.64
N LYS A 122 2.60 -3.22 10.64
CA LYS A 122 2.12 -4.11 11.72
C LYS A 122 1.59 -3.33 12.93
N SER A 123 1.70 -2.01 12.94
CA SER A 123 1.15 -1.15 14.00
C SER A 123 -0.38 -1.09 13.97
N GLU A 124 -1.00 -0.62 15.06
CA GLU A 124 -2.45 -0.39 15.15
C GLU A 124 -2.96 0.74 14.21
N ASP A 125 -2.06 1.42 13.49
CA ASP A 125 -2.42 2.49 12.55
C ASP A 125 -2.78 1.97 11.17
N TYR A 126 -2.55 0.68 10.90
CA TYR A 126 -2.78 0.06 9.61
C TYR A 126 -3.58 -1.24 9.73
N LEU A 127 -4.43 -1.47 8.73
CA LEU A 127 -5.16 -2.72 8.55
C LEU A 127 -4.85 -3.30 7.18
N GLN A 128 -4.35 -4.53 7.12
CA GLN A 128 -4.25 -5.27 5.87
C GLN A 128 -5.66 -5.59 5.37
N LEU A 129 -6.03 -5.02 4.23
CA LEU A 129 -7.31 -5.33 3.59
C LEU A 129 -7.22 -6.67 2.88
N GLY A 130 -6.15 -6.90 2.12
CA GLY A 130 -5.99 -8.12 1.33
C GLY A 130 -4.86 -8.00 0.34
N GLN A 131 -4.92 -8.81 -0.73
CA GLN A 131 -3.93 -8.81 -1.81
C GLN A 131 -4.64 -8.69 -3.15
N LEU A 132 -3.97 -8.10 -4.14
CA LEU A 132 -4.40 -8.13 -5.53
C LEU A 132 -3.76 -9.34 -6.25
N ASP A 133 -4.18 -9.58 -7.49
CA ASP A 133 -3.65 -10.68 -8.30
C ASP A 133 -2.12 -10.60 -8.43
N GLU A 134 -1.47 -11.74 -8.23
CA GLU A 134 -0.05 -11.89 -8.51
C GLU A 134 0.24 -11.71 -9.99
N ARG A 135 1.43 -11.18 -10.30
CA ARG A 135 1.86 -10.92 -11.68
C ARG A 135 3.25 -11.48 -11.93
N GLU A 136 3.39 -12.24 -13.01
CA GLU A 136 4.70 -12.59 -13.53
C GLU A 136 5.38 -11.34 -14.10
N ILE A 137 6.59 -11.07 -13.61
CA ILE A 137 7.46 -10.04 -14.18
C ILE A 137 8.51 -10.76 -15.00
N ALA A 138 8.40 -10.65 -16.32
CA ALA A 138 9.34 -11.23 -17.27
C ALA A 138 10.26 -10.18 -17.89
N SER A 139 11.44 -10.63 -18.31
CA SER A 139 12.37 -9.79 -19.08
C SER A 139 11.84 -9.57 -20.49
N ILE A 140 11.77 -8.31 -20.91
CA ILE A 140 11.28 -7.91 -22.24
C ILE A 140 12.13 -8.54 -23.38
N LYS A 141 13.41 -8.81 -23.13
CA LYS A 141 14.34 -9.26 -24.18
C LYS A 141 14.20 -10.74 -24.54
N ASP A 142 13.99 -11.58 -23.54
CA ASP A 142 14.07 -13.05 -23.65
C ASP A 142 12.87 -13.77 -23.03
N ASN A 143 11.85 -13.03 -22.59
CA ASN A 143 10.64 -13.51 -21.91
C ASN A 143 10.93 -14.40 -20.69
N ARG A 144 12.13 -14.28 -20.11
CA ARG A 144 12.52 -15.06 -18.94
C ARG A 144 11.85 -14.48 -17.70
N LEU A 145 11.19 -15.33 -16.91
CA LEU A 145 10.63 -14.95 -15.62
C LEU A 145 11.73 -14.39 -14.71
N LEU A 146 11.55 -13.15 -14.24
CA LEU A 146 12.47 -12.48 -13.33
C LEU A 146 12.01 -12.62 -11.88
N MET A 147 10.71 -12.47 -11.64
CA MET A 147 10.07 -12.61 -10.32
C MET A 147 8.56 -12.67 -10.45
N ILE A 148 7.90 -13.00 -9.34
CA ILE A 148 6.47 -12.82 -9.16
C ILE A 148 6.25 -11.60 -8.27
N LEU A 149 5.44 -10.66 -8.74
CA LEU A 149 5.02 -9.49 -7.99
C LEU A 149 3.78 -9.83 -7.16
N VAL A 150 3.84 -9.52 -5.87
CA VAL A 150 2.81 -9.82 -4.86
C VAL A 150 2.31 -8.49 -4.26
N PRO A 151 1.20 -7.94 -4.76
CA PRO A 151 0.65 -6.68 -4.28
C PRO A 151 -0.24 -6.86 -3.04
N PHE A 152 0.14 -6.25 -1.93
CA PHE A 152 -0.67 -6.12 -0.72
C PHE A 152 -1.41 -4.78 -0.69
N VAL A 153 -2.57 -4.75 -0.06
CA VAL A 153 -3.34 -3.54 0.15
C VAL A 153 -3.55 -3.30 1.64
N TYR A 154 -3.14 -2.13 2.11
CA TYR A 154 -3.29 -1.68 3.50
C TYR A 154 -4.18 -0.44 3.55
N LEU A 155 -4.91 -0.29 4.65
CA LEU A 155 -5.70 0.88 4.99
C LEU A 155 -5.08 1.57 6.20
N GLN A 156 -4.77 2.86 6.09
CA GLN A 156 -4.44 3.70 7.24
C GLN A 156 -5.72 4.01 8.03
N LEU A 157 -5.70 3.69 9.31
CA LEU A 157 -6.83 3.80 10.24
C LEU A 157 -6.87 5.16 10.95
N THR A 158 -5.76 5.88 10.96
CA THR A 158 -5.62 7.19 11.59
C THR A 158 -5.85 8.34 10.60
N PRO A 159 -6.35 9.49 11.07
CA PRO A 159 -6.58 10.67 10.22
C PRO A 159 -5.28 11.29 9.70
N ASN A 160 -4.20 11.18 10.48
CA ASN A 160 -2.90 11.77 10.18
C ASN A 160 -1.89 10.66 9.90
N SER A 161 -1.18 10.76 8.79
CA SER A 161 -0.10 9.81 8.50
C SER A 161 1.06 10.02 9.47
N PRO A 162 1.66 8.94 10.00
CA PRO A 162 2.93 9.04 10.72
C PRO A 162 4.00 9.74 9.88
N PRO A 163 4.98 10.43 10.49
CA PRO A 163 6.08 11.04 9.77
C PRO A 163 6.87 10.00 8.95
N PHE A 164 7.06 10.26 7.66
CA PHE A 164 7.88 9.40 6.81
C PHE A 164 9.37 9.56 7.13
N GLN A 165 10.07 8.43 7.28
CA GLN A 165 11.53 8.39 7.42
C GLN A 165 12.11 7.73 6.18
N LEU A 166 12.55 8.55 5.23
CA LEU A 166 12.95 8.05 3.92
C LEU A 166 14.38 7.50 3.96
N GLN A 167 14.56 6.28 3.47
CA GLN A 167 15.87 5.79 3.09
C GLN A 167 16.29 6.47 1.79
N THR A 168 16.88 7.67 1.91
CA THR A 168 17.16 8.56 0.77
C THR A 168 18.03 7.97 -0.34
N SER A 169 18.79 6.91 -0.05
CA SER A 169 19.49 6.15 -1.07
C SER A 169 18.54 5.39 -2.00
N GLU A 170 17.40 4.89 -1.50
CA GLU A 170 16.37 4.11 -2.22
C GLU A 170 15.21 5.00 -2.71
N VAL A 171 14.79 5.96 -1.88
CA VAL A 171 13.56 6.74 -2.05
C VAL A 171 13.87 8.23 -2.12
N ALA A 172 13.49 8.87 -3.22
CA ALA A 172 13.63 10.31 -3.40
C ALA A 172 12.50 11.10 -2.74
N SER A 173 11.26 10.60 -2.81
CA SER A 173 10.10 11.26 -2.19
C SER A 173 8.91 10.33 -2.03
N VAL A 174 7.98 10.71 -1.15
CA VAL A 174 6.67 10.06 -0.96
C VAL A 174 5.55 11.08 -1.21
N ARG A 175 4.45 10.63 -1.83
CA ARG A 175 3.27 11.45 -2.12
C ARG A 175 1.99 10.60 -2.05
N CYS A 176 0.98 11.08 -1.36
CA CYS A 176 -0.37 10.55 -1.48
C CYS A 176 -1.11 11.25 -2.64
N LYS A 177 -1.86 10.48 -3.42
CA LYS A 177 -2.62 10.97 -4.58
C LYS A 177 -4.07 10.59 -4.45
N SER A 178 -4.95 11.57 -4.67
CA SER A 178 -6.40 11.40 -4.64
C SER A 178 -6.86 10.49 -5.77
N THR A 179 -7.72 9.53 -5.45
CA THR A 179 -8.46 8.76 -6.45
C THR A 179 -9.69 9.59 -6.80
N GLY A 180 -9.68 10.24 -7.97
CA GLY A 180 -10.66 11.26 -8.40
C GLY A 180 -12.13 10.84 -8.27
#